data_AF-A0A9P2W2A1-F1
#
_entry.id   AF-A0A9P2W2A1-F1
#
_cell.length_a   1.000
_cell.length_b   1.000
_cell.length_c   1.000
_cell.angle_alpha   90.00
_cell.angle_beta   90.00
_cell.angle_gamma   90.00
#
_symmetry.space_group_name_H-M   'P 1'
#
loop_
_entity.id
_entity.type
_entity.pdbx_description
1 polymer ?
#
loop_
_entity_poly.entity_id
_entity_poly.type
_entity_poly.pdbx_seq_one_letter_code
_entity_poly.pdbx_strand_id
1 'polypeptide(L)'
;MRTYPFIVVKVGDKPVHEVFYQRLLTATITDHAGNEADIFEAEFDDSGNDLEVPQTGNALQVIFGYENSISAFMGRFVVESVVSSGSSDGEILRLCGKSASMRKELKEQVSEHFDHKTVGEIVETLAKRHGYQAKVSPQFSKQPLPYVIRTDQSAVDFLTRLADRMETNSMKIPAKHVVVELEDMSLDLICFHHAMA
;
A
#
# COMPACT_ATOMS: atom_id res chain seq x y z
N MET A 1 19.39 -0.35 20.45
CA MET A 1 18.59 0.76 19.89
C MET A 1 17.13 0.34 20.05
N ARG A 2 16.31 1.08 20.80
CA ARG A 2 14.87 0.74 20.95
C ARG A 2 14.17 1.17 19.67
N THR A 3 13.49 0.23 19.02
CA THR A 3 12.63 0.50 17.87
C THR A 3 11.18 0.45 18.36
N TYR A 4 10.37 1.42 17.96
CA TYR A 4 8.97 1.51 18.34
C TYR A 4 8.10 1.18 17.13
N PRO A 5 7.12 0.27 17.24
CA PRO A 5 6.21 0.02 16.14
C PRO A 5 5.34 1.26 15.89
N PHE A 6 5.04 1.54 14.63
CA PHE A 6 4.11 2.60 14.26
C PHE A 6 3.17 2.13 13.15
N ILE A 7 2.06 2.84 13.04
CA ILE A 7 1.06 2.73 11.98
C ILE A 7 0.85 4.11 11.37
N VAL A 8 0.72 4.19 10.04
CA VAL A 8 0.23 5.36 9.33
C VAL A 8 -1.02 4.98 8.57
N VAL A 9 -2.11 5.74 8.79
CA VAL A 9 -3.38 5.58 8.08
C VAL A 9 -3.70 6.87 7.33
N LYS A 10 -4.14 6.74 6.07
CA LYS A 10 -4.66 7.85 5.28
C LYS A 10 -6.06 7.53 4.80
N VAL A 11 -6.94 8.53 4.81
CA VAL A 11 -8.27 8.47 4.20
C VAL A 11 -8.20 9.22 2.88
N GLY A 12 -8.35 8.50 1.76
CA GLY A 12 -7.95 9.01 0.44
C GLY A 12 -6.45 9.33 0.45
N ASP A 13 -6.10 10.58 0.18
CA ASP A 13 -4.71 11.07 0.21
C ASP A 13 -4.37 11.89 1.47
N LYS A 14 -5.33 12.06 2.39
CA LYS A 14 -5.15 12.86 3.60
C LYS A 14 -4.77 11.96 4.79
N PRO A 15 -3.73 12.32 5.56
CA PRO A 15 -3.44 11.62 6.82
C PRO A 15 -4.58 11.80 7.81
N VAL A 16 -4.82 10.78 8.63
CA VAL A 16 -5.74 10.90 9.78
C VAL A 16 -5.16 11.85 10.82
N HIS A 17 -6.03 12.44 11.63
CA HIS A 17 -5.63 13.33 12.72
C HIS A 17 -4.88 12.59 13.83
N GLU A 18 -4.07 13.30 14.62
CA GLU A 18 -3.28 12.72 15.71
C GLU A 18 -4.13 11.95 16.73
N VAL A 19 -5.34 12.45 17.01
CA VAL A 19 -6.32 11.83 17.93
C VAL A 19 -6.60 10.38 17.55
N PHE A 20 -6.60 10.04 16.24
CA PHE A 20 -6.76 8.67 15.76
C PHE A 20 -5.75 7.72 16.40
N TYR A 21 -4.49 8.13 16.47
CA TYR A 21 -3.41 7.31 17.01
C TYR A 21 -3.43 7.26 18.54
N GLN A 22 -3.87 8.34 19.18
CA GLN A 22 -3.98 8.40 20.65
C GLN A 22 -5.08 7.48 21.19
N ARG A 23 -6.13 7.25 20.40
CA ARG A 23 -7.26 6.38 20.77
C ARG A 23 -7.15 4.96 20.23
N LEU A 24 -6.19 4.66 19.34
CA LEU A 24 -6.04 3.34 18.73
C LEU A 24 -5.63 2.29 19.76
N LEU A 25 -6.46 1.27 19.93
CA LEU A 25 -6.23 0.14 20.83
C LEU A 25 -5.59 -1.03 20.08
N THR A 26 -6.18 -1.40 18.95
CA THR A 26 -5.70 -2.51 18.12
C THR A 26 -5.80 -2.15 16.64
N ALA A 27 -4.88 -2.67 15.83
CA ALA A 27 -4.95 -2.64 14.38
C ALA A 27 -4.45 -3.97 13.83
N THR A 28 -5.30 -4.63 13.04
CA THR A 28 -5.07 -5.98 12.52
C THR A 28 -5.26 -5.98 11.02
N ILE A 29 -4.36 -6.64 10.31
CA ILE A 29 -4.53 -6.96 8.89
C ILE A 29 -4.53 -8.49 8.78
N THR A 30 -5.59 -9.03 8.20
CA THR A 30 -5.73 -10.45 7.90
C THR A 30 -5.55 -10.64 6.42
N ASP A 31 -4.42 -11.22 6.03
CA ASP A 31 -4.19 -11.65 4.65
C ASP A 31 -4.95 -12.96 4.39
N HIS A 32 -5.81 -12.94 3.39
CA HIS A 32 -6.62 -14.10 3.02
C HIS A 32 -6.07 -14.70 1.72
N ALA A 33 -5.72 -15.99 1.78
CA ALA A 33 -5.28 -16.71 0.60
C ALA A 33 -6.42 -16.90 -0.43
N GLY A 34 -6.09 -16.85 -1.72
CA GLY A 34 -7.03 -17.14 -2.81
C GLY A 34 -7.90 -15.95 -3.22
N ASN A 35 -9.21 -16.17 -3.34
CA ASN A 35 -10.17 -15.19 -3.87
C ASN A 35 -10.82 -14.29 -2.80
N GLU A 36 -10.49 -14.50 -1.53
CA GLU A 36 -11.01 -13.67 -0.45
C GLU A 36 -10.25 -12.32 -0.41
N ALA A 37 -10.96 -11.29 0.05
CA ALA A 37 -10.37 -9.98 0.22
C ALA A 37 -9.71 -9.90 1.59
N ASP A 38 -8.50 -9.39 1.61
CA ASP A 38 -7.76 -9.10 2.83
C ASP A 38 -8.58 -8.11 3.68
N ILE A 39 -8.49 -8.23 5.00
CA ILE A 39 -9.31 -7.47 5.93
C ILE A 39 -8.40 -6.56 6.76
N PHE A 40 -8.78 -5.30 6.91
CA PHE A 40 -8.21 -4.38 7.89
C PHE A 40 -9.24 -4.10 8.98
N GLU A 41 -8.84 -4.27 10.22
CA GLU A 41 -9.66 -3.97 11.39
C GLU A 41 -8.88 -3.08 12.35
N ALA A 42 -9.56 -2.08 12.91
CA ALA A 42 -8.98 -1.23 13.95
C ALA A 42 -10.01 -0.95 15.04
N GLU A 43 -9.58 -0.98 16.29
CA GLU A 43 -10.42 -0.68 17.46
C GLU A 43 -9.88 0.56 18.17
N PHE A 44 -10.80 1.42 18.62
CA PHE A 44 -10.49 2.68 19.27
C PHE A 44 -11.26 2.83 20.58
N ASP A 45 -10.63 3.49 21.54
CA ASP A 45 -11.30 4.01 22.74
C ASP A 45 -12.06 5.28 22.38
N ASP A 46 -13.39 5.21 22.42
CA ASP A 46 -14.32 6.32 22.13
C ASP A 46 -15.05 6.81 23.39
N SER A 47 -14.47 6.61 24.58
CA SER A 47 -15.05 7.09 25.85
C SER A 47 -15.39 8.59 25.89
N GLY A 48 -14.84 9.39 24.98
CA GLY A 48 -15.10 10.82 24.83
C GLY A 48 -16.10 11.21 23.73
N ASN A 49 -16.57 10.27 22.89
CA ASN A 49 -17.33 10.55 21.66
C ASN A 49 -16.70 11.66 20.79
N ASP A 50 -15.36 11.74 20.78
CA ASP A 50 -14.59 12.81 20.13
C ASP A 50 -13.86 12.33 18.85
N LEU A 51 -14.07 11.07 18.47
CA LEU A 51 -13.48 10.50 17.27
C LEU A 51 -14.25 10.87 16.00
N GLU A 52 -13.54 11.47 15.04
CA GLU A 52 -14.08 11.65 13.70
C GLU A 52 -14.09 10.30 12.96
N VAL A 53 -15.29 9.78 12.74
CA VAL A 53 -15.49 8.45 12.16
C VAL A 53 -15.44 8.51 10.63
N PRO A 54 -14.56 7.74 9.97
CA PRO A 54 -14.54 7.68 8.51
C PRO A 54 -15.82 7.02 7.99
N GLN A 55 -16.31 7.49 6.84
CA GLN A 55 -17.55 7.00 6.25
C GLN A 55 -17.35 5.68 5.51
N THR A 56 -18.36 4.82 5.52
CA THR A 56 -18.42 3.64 4.64
C THR A 56 -18.16 4.04 3.19
N GLY A 57 -17.31 3.28 2.50
CA GLY A 57 -16.86 3.54 1.14
C GLY A 57 -15.61 4.41 1.04
N ASN A 58 -15.12 5.01 2.14
CA ASN A 58 -13.86 5.72 2.14
C ASN A 58 -12.68 4.76 1.89
N ALA A 59 -11.74 5.19 1.04
CA ALA A 59 -10.52 4.45 0.79
C ALA A 59 -9.50 4.73 1.91
N LEU A 60 -8.94 3.67 2.49
CA LEU A 60 -7.89 3.70 3.48
C LEU A 60 -6.58 3.25 2.85
N GLN A 61 -5.48 3.93 3.17
CA GLN A 61 -4.12 3.46 2.90
C GLN A 61 -3.44 3.18 4.23
N VAL A 62 -2.91 1.97 4.40
CA VAL A 62 -2.33 1.53 5.69
C VAL A 62 -0.86 1.16 5.49
N ILE A 63 0.00 1.65 6.38
CA ILE A 63 1.44 1.39 6.42
C ILE A 63 1.79 1.01 7.86
N PHE A 64 2.51 -0.09 8.08
CA PHE A 64 3.13 -0.36 9.38
C PHE A 64 4.64 -0.26 9.28
N GLY A 65 5.29 -0.06 10.41
CA GLY A 65 6.74 -0.08 10.48
C GLY A 65 7.27 -0.10 11.89
N TYR A 66 8.59 -0.05 11.97
CA TYR A 66 9.34 0.19 13.19
C TYR A 66 10.19 1.43 12.99
N GLU A 67 10.11 2.38 13.92
CA GLU A 67 10.90 3.60 13.89
C GLU A 67 12.39 3.28 13.73
N ASN A 68 13.06 4.04 12.84
CA ASN A 68 14.48 3.89 12.53
C ASN A 68 14.87 2.51 11.97
N SER A 69 13.93 1.75 11.43
CA SER A 69 14.20 0.43 10.83
C SER A 69 13.51 0.28 9.47
N ILE A 70 12.27 -0.23 9.45
CA ILE A 70 11.56 -0.60 8.22
C ILE A 70 10.14 -0.04 8.26
N SER A 71 9.62 0.29 7.08
CA SER A 71 8.21 0.63 6.87
C SER A 71 7.70 -0.11 5.65
N ALA A 72 6.53 -0.73 5.74
CA ALA A 72 5.92 -1.48 4.66
C ALA A 72 4.49 -0.99 4.41
N PHE A 73 4.19 -0.73 3.14
CA PHE A 73 2.84 -0.46 2.70
C PHE A 73 2.03 -1.76 2.76
N MET A 74 0.97 -1.77 3.55
CA MET A 74 0.20 -2.98 3.83
C MET A 74 -1.01 -3.16 2.91
N GLY A 75 -1.47 -2.09 2.26
CA GLY A 75 -2.54 -2.18 1.27
C GLY A 75 -3.49 -1.00 1.26
N ARG A 76 -4.46 -1.07 0.34
CA ARG A 76 -5.59 -0.17 0.30
C ARG A 76 -6.84 -0.93 0.70
N PHE A 77 -7.61 -0.37 1.62
CA PHE A 77 -8.85 -0.95 2.09
C PHE A 77 -9.99 0.02 1.81
N VAL A 78 -11.21 -0.48 1.66
CA VAL A 78 -12.43 0.32 1.60
C VAL A 78 -13.16 0.07 2.90
N VAL A 79 -13.48 1.14 3.63
CA VAL A 79 -14.30 1.05 4.85
C VAL A 79 -15.62 0.39 4.50
N GLU A 80 -15.92 -0.73 5.12
CA GLU A 80 -17.18 -1.45 4.93
C GLU A 80 -18.15 -1.08 6.05
N SER A 81 -17.67 -1.13 7.29
CA SER A 81 -18.48 -0.82 8.46
C SER A 81 -17.68 -0.12 9.54
N VAL A 82 -18.38 0.70 10.30
CA VAL A 82 -17.92 1.19 11.59
C VAL A 82 -19.01 0.92 12.60
N VAL A 83 -18.66 0.21 13.68
CA VAL A 83 -19.59 -0.22 14.71
C VAL A 83 -19.10 0.33 16.05
N SER A 84 -19.96 1.07 16.75
CA SER A 84 -19.71 1.44 18.14
C SER A 84 -20.34 0.40 19.06
N SER A 85 -19.62 -0.01 20.09
CA SER A 85 -20.06 -0.91 21.14
C SER A 85 -19.68 -0.34 22.50
N GLY A 86 -20.63 -0.21 23.42
CA GLY A 86 -20.38 0.34 24.75
C GLY A 86 -20.95 -0.53 25.88
N SER A 87 -20.29 -0.47 27.04
CA SER A 87 -20.77 -0.97 28.34
C SER A 87 -20.62 0.12 29.42
N SER A 88 -20.88 -0.21 30.69
CA SER A 88 -20.61 0.72 31.80
C SER A 88 -19.14 1.15 31.93
N ASP A 89 -18.22 0.41 31.28
CA ASP A 89 -16.78 0.54 31.47
C ASP A 89 -16.08 1.28 30.30
N GLY A 90 -16.83 1.71 29.27
CA GLY A 90 -16.30 2.48 28.14
C GLY A 90 -17.04 2.21 26.82
N GLU A 91 -16.75 3.07 25.84
CA GLU A 91 -17.25 2.96 24.46
C GLU A 91 -16.08 2.61 23.54
N ILE A 92 -16.23 1.56 22.74
CA ILE A 92 -15.25 1.05 21.79
C ILE A 92 -15.80 1.19 20.38
N LEU A 93 -15.03 1.81 19.51
CA LEU A 93 -15.35 1.93 18.10
C LEU A 93 -14.51 0.94 17.29
N ARG A 94 -15.17 0.09 16.51
CA ARG A 94 -14.54 -0.88 15.61
C ARG A 94 -14.75 -0.48 14.16
N LEU A 95 -13.65 -0.23 13.47
CA LEU A 95 -13.60 0.00 12.03
C LEU A 95 -13.23 -1.31 11.34
N CYS A 96 -13.98 -1.67 10.29
CA CYS A 96 -13.68 -2.80 9.43
C CYS A 96 -13.64 -2.33 7.96
N GLY A 97 -12.59 -2.72 7.25
CA GLY A 97 -12.43 -2.47 5.83
C GLY A 97 -11.94 -3.70 5.08
N LYS A 98 -12.36 -3.85 3.84
CA LYS A 98 -11.88 -4.91 2.94
C LYS A 98 -10.94 -4.33 1.91
N SER A 99 -9.94 -5.12 1.54
CA SER A 99 -8.98 -4.79 0.49
C SER A 99 -9.74 -4.27 -0.73
N ALA A 100 -9.36 -3.09 -1.20
CA ALA A 100 -9.94 -2.47 -2.39
C ALA A 100 -9.64 -3.40 -3.55
N SER A 101 -10.60 -4.26 -3.87
CA SER A 101 -10.42 -5.46 -4.69
C SER A 101 -9.50 -5.15 -5.88
N MET A 102 -8.24 -5.54 -5.76
CA MET A 102 -7.42 -5.76 -6.94
C MET A 102 -8.19 -6.84 -7.69
N ARG A 103 -8.75 -6.47 -8.85
CA ARG A 103 -9.64 -7.35 -9.62
C ARG A 103 -9.06 -8.77 -9.58
N LYS A 104 -9.91 -9.79 -9.39
CA LYS A 104 -9.53 -11.22 -9.36
C LYS A 104 -8.46 -11.61 -10.40
N GLU A 105 -8.49 -10.94 -11.55
CA GLU A 105 -7.51 -10.99 -12.63
C GLU A 105 -6.06 -10.65 -12.18
N LEU A 106 -5.83 -9.62 -11.37
CA LEU A 106 -4.51 -9.23 -10.83
C LEU A 106 -3.99 -10.16 -9.72
N LYS A 107 -4.91 -10.85 -9.02
CA LYS A 107 -4.59 -11.86 -7.99
C LYS A 107 -4.36 -13.26 -8.61
N GLU A 108 -4.43 -13.41 -9.93
CA GLU A 108 -4.16 -14.72 -10.57
C GLU A 108 -2.72 -15.16 -10.30
N GLN A 109 -2.53 -16.38 -9.81
CA GLN A 109 -1.19 -16.97 -9.68
C GLN A 109 -0.88 -17.75 -10.95
N VAL A 110 0.20 -17.37 -11.62
CA VAL A 110 0.59 -17.95 -12.91
C VAL A 110 2.09 -18.21 -12.90
N SER A 111 2.49 -19.28 -13.58
CA SER A 111 3.88 -19.58 -13.87
C SER A 111 4.19 -19.31 -15.34
N GLU A 112 5.06 -18.33 -15.61
CA GLU A 112 5.52 -18.01 -16.98
C GLU A 112 6.94 -17.40 -16.93
N HIS A 113 7.64 -17.45 -18.06
CA HIS A 113 8.98 -16.88 -18.22
C HIS A 113 8.98 -15.80 -19.30
N PHE A 114 9.93 -14.88 -19.18
CA PHE A 114 10.19 -13.80 -20.12
C PHE A 114 11.67 -13.84 -20.52
N ASP A 115 11.91 -14.07 -21.81
CA ASP A 115 13.25 -14.17 -22.39
C ASP A 115 13.59 -12.92 -23.18
N HIS A 116 14.77 -12.35 -22.92
CA HIS A 116 15.30 -11.18 -23.63
C HIS A 116 14.31 -10.00 -23.70
N LYS A 117 13.57 -9.77 -22.62
CA LYS A 117 12.59 -8.70 -22.50
C LYS A 117 13.11 -7.55 -21.63
N THR A 118 12.70 -6.34 -21.97
CA THR A 118 12.90 -5.18 -21.12
C THR A 118 11.87 -5.13 -19.99
N VAL A 119 12.20 -4.44 -18.90
CA VAL A 119 11.24 -4.20 -17.80
C VAL A 119 9.98 -3.51 -18.33
N GLY A 120 10.13 -2.53 -19.23
CA GLY A 120 9.00 -1.83 -19.84
C GLY A 120 8.05 -2.78 -20.57
N GLU A 121 8.59 -3.67 -21.40
CA GLU A 121 7.78 -4.67 -22.12
C GLU A 121 7.06 -5.65 -21.17
N ILE A 122 7.71 -6.07 -20.09
CA ILE A 122 7.11 -7.00 -19.12
C ILE A 122 5.95 -6.33 -18.39
N VAL A 123 6.17 -5.11 -17.88
CA VAL A 123 5.13 -4.33 -17.19
C VAL A 123 3.95 -4.03 -18.13
N GLU A 124 4.24 -3.66 -19.39
CA GLU A 124 3.21 -3.41 -20.39
C GLU A 124 2.40 -4.67 -20.74
N THR A 125 3.07 -5.82 -20.86
CA THR A 125 2.41 -7.11 -21.13
C THR A 125 1.44 -7.49 -20.01
N LEU A 126 1.88 -7.38 -18.75
CA LEU A 126 1.05 -7.70 -17.60
C LEU A 126 -0.08 -6.68 -17.42
N ALA A 127 0.20 -5.39 -17.60
CA ALA A 127 -0.81 -4.34 -17.51
C ALA A 127 -1.92 -4.55 -18.57
N LYS A 128 -1.55 -4.76 -19.84
CA LYS A 128 -2.50 -5.00 -20.94
C LYS A 128 -3.36 -6.23 -20.70
N ARG A 129 -2.76 -7.32 -20.19
CA ARG A 129 -3.48 -8.57 -19.87
C ARG A 129 -4.65 -8.33 -18.91
N HIS A 130 -4.48 -7.40 -17.98
CA HIS A 130 -5.47 -7.06 -16.97
C HIS A 130 -6.24 -5.75 -17.28
N GLY A 131 -6.14 -5.23 -18.50
CA GLY A 131 -6.87 -4.02 -18.93
C GLY A 131 -6.35 -2.71 -18.31
N TYR A 132 -5.12 -2.69 -17.81
CA TYR A 132 -4.47 -1.50 -17.27
C TYR A 132 -3.49 -0.88 -18.27
N GLN A 133 -3.23 0.41 -18.09
CA GLN A 133 -2.13 1.10 -18.74
C GLN A 133 -0.88 1.00 -17.88
N ALA A 134 0.24 0.62 -18.49
CA ALA A 134 1.55 0.65 -17.86
C ALA A 134 2.16 2.05 -17.91
N LYS A 135 2.66 2.52 -16.78
CA LYS A 135 3.62 3.63 -16.72
C LYS A 135 4.89 3.12 -16.09
N VAL A 136 6.02 3.29 -16.77
CA VAL A 136 7.36 2.89 -16.31
C VAL A 136 8.31 4.06 -16.53
N SER A 137 9.17 4.36 -15.56
CA SER A 137 10.18 5.41 -15.71
C SER A 137 11.11 5.12 -16.90
N PRO A 138 11.48 6.11 -17.73
CA PRO A 138 12.33 5.92 -18.90
C PRO A 138 13.65 5.20 -18.58
N GLN A 139 14.21 5.44 -17.39
CA GLN A 139 15.46 4.85 -16.92
C GLN A 139 15.41 3.31 -16.84
N PHE A 140 14.29 2.76 -16.36
CA PHE A 140 14.11 1.31 -16.20
C PHE A 140 13.42 0.67 -17.40
N SER A 141 12.63 1.44 -18.15
CA SER A 141 11.87 0.94 -19.30
C SER A 141 12.74 0.21 -20.33
N LYS A 142 14.00 0.63 -20.49
CA LYS A 142 14.95 0.10 -21.47
C LYS A 142 15.90 -0.96 -20.90
N GLN A 143 15.81 -1.28 -19.60
CA GLN A 143 16.73 -2.23 -18.99
C GLN A 143 16.42 -3.65 -19.47
N PRO A 144 17.36 -4.33 -20.16
CA PRO A 144 17.12 -5.68 -20.65
C PRO A 144 17.28 -6.69 -19.52
N LEU A 145 16.37 -7.65 -19.46
CA LEU A 145 16.49 -8.84 -18.63
C LEU A 145 16.76 -10.04 -19.54
N PRO A 146 17.94 -10.68 -19.42
CA PRO A 146 18.27 -11.87 -20.21
C PRO A 146 17.24 -12.99 -20.02
N TYR A 147 16.83 -13.19 -18.76
CA TYR A 147 15.84 -14.19 -18.36
C TYR A 147 15.18 -13.76 -17.05
N VAL A 148 13.86 -13.84 -16.98
CA VAL A 148 13.13 -13.72 -15.71
C VAL A 148 11.88 -14.62 -15.73
N ILE A 149 11.62 -15.29 -14.61
CA ILE A 149 10.48 -16.19 -14.43
C ILE A 149 9.62 -15.71 -13.27
N ARG A 150 8.31 -15.87 -13.39
CA ARG A 150 7.36 -15.88 -12.27
C ARG A 150 6.85 -17.30 -12.08
N THR A 151 6.82 -17.76 -10.84
CA THR A 151 6.39 -19.13 -10.49
C THR A 151 5.32 -19.03 -9.43
N ASP A 152 4.10 -19.41 -9.79
CA ASP A 152 2.91 -19.33 -8.93
C ASP A 152 2.74 -17.94 -8.27
N GLN A 153 3.11 -16.90 -9.03
CA GLN A 153 3.16 -15.52 -8.55
C GLN A 153 2.09 -14.69 -9.23
N SER A 154 1.44 -13.82 -8.45
CA SER A 154 0.55 -12.81 -9.01
C SER A 154 1.33 -11.79 -9.83
N ALA A 155 0.64 -11.09 -10.74
CA ALA A 155 1.27 -9.99 -11.49
C ALA A 155 1.82 -8.92 -10.54
N VAL A 156 1.15 -8.71 -9.41
CA VAL A 156 1.55 -7.78 -8.35
C VAL A 156 2.82 -8.24 -7.67
N ASP A 157 2.84 -9.46 -7.13
CA ASP A 157 3.98 -10.01 -6.40
C ASP A 157 5.22 -10.08 -7.29
N PHE A 158 5.02 -10.50 -8.54
CA PHE A 158 6.10 -10.58 -9.51
C PHE A 158 6.72 -9.21 -9.79
N LEU A 159 5.90 -8.19 -10.03
CA LEU A 159 6.38 -6.85 -10.33
C LEU A 159 6.96 -6.15 -9.09
N THR A 160 6.45 -6.41 -7.88
CA THR A 160 7.06 -5.96 -6.62
C THR A 160 8.45 -6.56 -6.45
N ARG A 161 8.58 -7.89 -6.62
CA ARG A 161 9.88 -8.56 -6.61
C ARG A 161 10.83 -8.04 -7.68
N LEU A 162 10.31 -7.70 -8.87
CA LEU A 162 11.08 -7.11 -9.94
C LEU A 162 11.58 -5.71 -9.57
N ALA A 163 10.76 -4.90 -8.89
CA ALA A 163 11.16 -3.59 -8.38
C ALA A 163 12.24 -3.70 -7.28
N ASP A 164 12.07 -4.63 -6.34
CA ASP A 164 13.05 -4.87 -5.25
C ASP A 164 14.42 -5.29 -5.80
N ARG A 165 14.44 -6.14 -6.83
CA ARG A 165 15.68 -6.57 -7.51
C ARG A 165 16.43 -5.39 -8.14
N MET A 166 15.75 -4.30 -8.44
CA MET A 166 16.25 -3.17 -9.21
C MET A 166 16.58 -1.96 -8.32
N GLU A 167 16.59 -2.16 -6.99
CA GLU A 167 16.92 -1.16 -5.96
C GLU A 167 16.14 0.17 -6.12
N THR A 168 14.84 0.10 -6.46
CA THR A 168 14.00 1.31 -6.58
C THR A 168 12.67 1.18 -5.82
N ASN A 169 12.44 2.11 -4.89
CA ASN A 169 11.32 2.08 -3.95
C ASN A 169 9.94 2.28 -4.60
N SER A 170 9.06 1.31 -4.35
CA SER A 170 7.58 1.35 -4.38
C SER A 170 6.86 1.41 -5.74
N MET A 171 6.35 0.25 -6.19
CA MET A 171 5.31 0.18 -7.22
C MET A 171 3.92 0.44 -6.59
N LYS A 172 3.18 1.45 -7.09
CA LYS A 172 1.81 1.76 -6.64
C LYS A 172 0.80 1.46 -7.74
N ILE A 173 -0.21 0.63 -7.46
CA ILE A 173 -1.29 0.33 -8.42
C ILE A 173 -2.55 1.13 -8.00
N PRO A 174 -2.79 2.34 -8.54
CA PRO A 174 -4.07 3.00 -8.38
C PRO A 174 -5.17 2.40 -9.26
N ALA A 175 -6.41 2.52 -8.79
CA ALA A 175 -7.59 2.12 -9.55
C ALA A 175 -7.58 2.79 -10.94
N LYS A 176 -7.45 1.97 -11.98
CA LYS A 176 -7.35 2.30 -13.42
C LYS A 176 -5.96 2.56 -14.04
N HIS A 177 -4.86 2.54 -13.28
CA HIS A 177 -3.51 2.67 -13.85
C HIS A 177 -2.50 1.83 -13.07
N VAL A 178 -1.57 1.14 -13.74
CA VAL A 178 -0.34 0.65 -13.08
C VAL A 178 0.65 1.82 -13.09
N VAL A 179 0.84 2.48 -11.95
CA VAL A 179 1.73 3.65 -11.83
C VAL A 179 3.04 3.22 -11.16
N VAL A 180 4.09 3.06 -11.96
CA VAL A 180 5.46 3.07 -11.44
C VAL A 180 5.86 4.54 -11.28
N GLU A 181 5.56 5.14 -10.13
CA GLU A 181 6.19 6.37 -9.69
C GLU A 181 7.39 6.01 -8.83
N LEU A 182 8.57 6.13 -9.42
CA LEU A 182 9.85 6.07 -8.74
C LEU A 182 10.35 7.52 -8.70
N GLU A 183 10.17 8.20 -7.58
CA GLU A 183 10.90 9.44 -7.30
C GLU A 183 12.36 9.06 -7.02
N ASP A 184 13.24 9.67 -7.80
CA ASP A 184 14.69 9.68 -7.64
C ASP A 184 15.04 10.06 -6.20
N MET A 185 15.71 9.15 -5.48
CA MET A 185 16.47 9.48 -4.28
C MET A 185 17.95 9.45 -4.64
N SER A 186 18.47 10.55 -5.18
CA SER A 186 19.88 10.90 -4.93
C SER A 186 20.14 12.41 -5.07
N LEU A 187 20.78 12.93 -4.01
CA LEU A 187 21.59 14.15 -3.95
C LEU A 187 20.85 15.50 -3.92
N ASP A 188 20.63 16.02 -2.71
CA ASP A 188 21.41 17.19 -2.25
C ASP A 188 21.39 17.32 -0.72
N LEU A 189 22.58 17.16 -0.14
CA LEU A 189 22.93 17.57 1.20
C LEU A 189 23.50 19.00 1.08
N ILE A 190 22.98 19.94 1.89
CA ILE A 190 23.56 21.26 2.22
C ILE A 190 23.49 22.35 1.12
N CYS A 191 22.63 23.36 1.32
CA CYS A 191 23.03 24.77 1.32
C CYS A 191 22.04 25.64 2.13
N PHE A 192 22.61 26.34 3.10
CA PHE A 192 22.03 27.46 3.85
C PHE A 192 21.76 28.68 2.94
N HIS A 193 20.91 29.58 3.44
CA HIS A 193 20.73 31.02 3.10
C HIS A 193 19.66 31.45 2.07
N HIS A 194 18.55 31.96 2.64
CA HIS A 194 18.02 33.32 2.52
C HIS A 194 17.62 33.87 1.13
N ALA A 195 16.32 34.18 0.97
CA ALA A 195 15.86 35.44 0.37
C ALA A 195 14.36 35.67 0.63
N MET A 196 14.06 36.38 1.73
CA MET A 196 12.97 37.35 1.82
C MET A 196 13.57 38.60 2.48
N ALA A 197 14.24 39.42 1.66
CA ALA A 197 14.49 40.86 1.75
C ALA A 197 15.57 41.23 0.72
#